data_AF-A0AAV8ECB6-F1
#
_entry.id   AF-A0AAV8ECB6-F1
#
_cell.length_a   1.000
_cell.length_b   1.000
_cell.length_c   1.000
_cell.angle_alpha   90.00
_cell.angle_beta   90.00
_cell.angle_gamma   90.00
#
_symmetry.space_group_name_H-M   'P 1'
#
loop_
_entity.id
_entity.type
_entity.pdbx_description
1 polymer ?
#
loop_
_entity_poly.entity_id
_entity_poly.type
_entity_poly.pdbx_seq_one_letter_code
_entity_poly.pdbx_strand_id
1 'polypeptide(L)'
;MTDLAAAVPDERKRKRMVSNRESARRSRMKKQQHLEELIREVARLKSENAQAEMHVNVLAERYGKVEAENAVLRAEAAQLAERLKSANMYLSLFEVVSGVKMDIEEIPDPFLRPWLPVCTAQINQCNC
;
A
#
# COMPACT_ATOMS: atom_id res chain seq x y z
N MET A 1 -12.71 -35.97 -73.45
CA MET A 1 -13.54 -35.74 -72.23
C MET A 1 -12.85 -36.20 -70.94
N THR A 2 -11.53 -36.43 -70.90
CA THR A 2 -10.81 -36.99 -69.74
C THR A 2 -9.87 -36.01 -69.00
N ASP A 3 -9.60 -34.82 -69.55
CA ASP A 3 -8.61 -33.89 -68.97
C ASP A 3 -9.16 -33.04 -67.80
N LEU A 4 -10.48 -32.87 -67.71
CA LEU A 4 -11.10 -32.06 -66.67
C LEU A 4 -11.03 -32.74 -65.28
N ALA A 5 -11.07 -34.07 -65.23
CA ALA A 5 -11.03 -34.83 -63.98
C ALA A 5 -9.64 -34.87 -63.33
N ALA A 6 -8.56 -34.80 -64.12
CA ALA A 6 -7.18 -34.72 -63.62
C ALA A 6 -6.78 -33.29 -63.20
N ALA A 7 -7.35 -32.26 -63.83
CA ALA A 7 -7.07 -30.85 -63.50
C ALA A 7 -7.70 -30.38 -62.18
N VAL A 8 -8.87 -30.92 -61.79
CA VAL A 8 -9.58 -30.57 -60.54
C VAL A 8 -8.77 -30.89 -59.25
N PRO A 9 -8.19 -32.10 -59.07
CA PRO A 9 -7.38 -32.39 -57.89
C PRO A 9 -6.08 -31.56 -57.82
N ASP A 10 -5.47 -31.22 -58.96
CA ASP A 10 -4.28 -30.37 -58.99
C ASP A 10 -4.60 -28.91 -58.63
N GLU A 11 -5.69 -28.36 -59.16
CA GLU A 11 -6.15 -27.01 -58.79
C GLU A 11 -6.57 -26.94 -57.32
N ARG A 12 -7.18 -28.01 -56.78
CA ARG A 12 -7.49 -28.09 -55.34
C ARG A 12 -6.21 -28.10 -54.49
N LYS A 13 -5.17 -28.82 -54.91
CA LYS A 13 -3.86 -28.83 -54.24
C LYS A 13 -3.22 -27.45 -54.28
N ARG A 14 -3.21 -26.78 -55.45
CA ARG A 14 -2.70 -25.41 -55.60
C ARG A 14 -3.41 -24.43 -54.67
N LYS A 15 -4.75 -24.44 -54.64
CA LYS A 15 -5.56 -23.61 -53.72
C LYS A 15 -5.24 -23.89 -52.25
N ARG A 16 -5.07 -25.17 -51.85
CA ARG A 16 -4.67 -25.53 -50.48
C ARG A 16 -3.30 -25.00 -50.11
N MET A 17 -2.32 -25.07 -51.01
CA MET A 17 -0.98 -24.54 -50.76
C MET A 17 -0.99 -23.03 -50.54
N VAL A 18 -1.76 -22.28 -51.35
CA VAL A 18 -1.92 -20.83 -51.17
C VAL A 18 -2.64 -20.51 -49.86
N SER A 19 -3.78 -21.17 -49.59
CA SER A 19 -4.55 -20.94 -48.37
C SER A 19 -3.77 -21.30 -47.10
N ASN A 20 -3.02 -22.41 -47.09
CA ASN A 20 -2.19 -22.80 -45.96
C ASN A 20 -1.01 -21.82 -45.77
N ARG A 21 -0.40 -21.37 -46.86
CA ARG A 21 0.65 -20.34 -46.78
C ARG A 21 0.12 -19.05 -46.17
N GLU A 22 -1.06 -18.60 -46.59
CA GLU A 22 -1.71 -17.43 -46.02
C GLU A 22 -2.10 -17.63 -44.56
N SER A 23 -2.66 -18.79 -44.19
CA SER A 23 -3.06 -19.07 -42.80
C SER A 23 -1.84 -19.18 -41.88
N ALA A 24 -0.74 -19.80 -42.32
CA ALA A 24 0.52 -19.83 -41.60
C ALA A 24 1.10 -18.42 -41.41
N ARG A 25 1.05 -17.57 -42.44
CA ARG A 25 1.46 -16.16 -42.33
C ARG A 25 0.60 -15.40 -41.32
N ARG A 26 -0.73 -15.51 -41.40
CA ARG A 26 -1.66 -14.86 -40.45
C ARG A 26 -1.43 -15.35 -39.02
N SER A 27 -1.20 -16.65 -38.84
CA SER A 27 -0.88 -17.24 -37.53
C SER A 27 0.42 -16.66 -36.95
N ARG A 28 1.49 -16.58 -37.75
CA ARG A 28 2.75 -15.95 -37.33
C ARG A 28 2.56 -14.47 -36.97
N MET A 29 1.85 -13.71 -37.79
CA MET A 29 1.55 -12.29 -37.51
C MET A 29 0.76 -12.12 -36.22
N LYS A 30 -0.27 -12.94 -35.97
CA LYS A 30 -1.07 -12.88 -34.74
C LYS A 30 -0.22 -13.18 -33.50
N LYS A 31 0.67 -14.18 -33.57
CA LYS A 31 1.60 -14.50 -32.48
C LYS A 31 2.59 -13.36 -32.23
N GLN A 32 3.11 -12.73 -33.29
CA GLN A 32 4.01 -11.59 -33.17
C GLN A 32 3.34 -10.39 -32.50
N GLN A 33 2.12 -10.04 -32.91
CA GLN A 33 1.34 -8.96 -32.29
C GLN A 33 1.07 -9.23 -30.82
N HIS A 34 0.72 -10.47 -30.46
CA HIS A 34 0.49 -10.83 -29.06
C HIS A 34 1.77 -10.75 -28.23
N LEU A 35 2.92 -11.14 -28.79
CA LEU A 35 4.20 -10.98 -28.11
C LEU A 35 4.54 -9.51 -27.87
N GLU A 36 4.31 -8.64 -28.87
CA GLU A 36 4.51 -7.19 -28.74
C GLU A 36 3.59 -6.55 -27.71
N GLU A 37 2.34 -7.00 -27.65
CA GLU A 37 1.38 -6.61 -26.60
C GLU A 37 1.87 -7.02 -25.21
N LEU A 38 2.29 -8.27 -25.03
CA LEU A 38 2.84 -8.74 -23.76
C LEU A 38 4.10 -7.97 -23.34
N ILE A 39 5.00 -7.65 -24.28
CA ILE A 39 6.20 -6.84 -24.00
C ILE A 39 5.82 -5.45 -23.50
N ARG A 40 4.85 -4.80 -24.17
CA ARG A 40 4.34 -3.48 -23.73
C ARG A 40 3.72 -3.57 -22.35
N GLU A 41 2.95 -4.61 -22.09
CA GLU A 41 2.27 -4.80 -20.82
C GLU A 41 3.28 -5.02 -19.67
N VAL A 42 4.30 -5.85 -19.89
CA VAL A 42 5.39 -6.04 -18.91
C VAL A 42 6.12 -4.73 -18.65
N ALA A 43 6.40 -3.93 -19.68
CA ALA A 43 7.05 -2.63 -19.51
C ALA A 43 6.17 -1.66 -18.70
N ARG A 44 4.86 -1.61 -18.99
CA ARG A 44 3.88 -0.81 -18.25
C ARG A 44 3.84 -1.21 -16.78
N LEU A 45 3.63 -2.50 -16.50
CA LEU A 45 3.56 -3.03 -15.14
C LEU A 45 4.86 -2.79 -14.35
N LYS A 46 6.03 -2.91 -14.99
CA LYS A 46 7.31 -2.57 -14.34
C LYS A 46 7.40 -1.09 -13.96
N SER A 47 6.94 -0.19 -14.83
CA SER A 47 6.90 1.25 -14.54
C SER A 47 5.93 1.57 -13.42
N GLU A 48 4.74 0.96 -13.43
CA GLU A 48 3.74 1.16 -12.38
C GLU A 48 4.21 0.62 -11.03
N ASN A 49 4.87 -0.54 -11.02
CA ASN A 49 5.44 -1.10 -9.80
C ASN A 49 6.53 -0.18 -9.22
N ALA A 50 7.42 0.35 -10.07
CA ALA A 50 8.45 1.30 -9.63
C ALA A 50 7.85 2.61 -9.07
N GLN A 51 6.76 3.11 -9.67
CA GLN A 51 6.04 4.26 -9.15
C GLN A 51 5.38 3.96 -7.81
N ALA A 52 4.70 2.81 -7.68
CA ALA A 52 4.08 2.39 -6.42
C ALA A 52 5.12 2.27 -5.30
N GLU A 53 6.27 1.66 -5.58
CA GLU A 53 7.39 1.55 -4.63
C GLU A 53 7.89 2.92 -4.18
N MET A 54 8.07 3.87 -5.11
CA MET A 54 8.43 5.25 -4.78
C MET A 54 7.38 5.91 -3.88
N HIS A 55 6.09 5.74 -4.17
CA HIS A 55 5.01 6.29 -3.35
C HIS A 55 5.01 5.71 -1.94
N VAL A 56 5.20 4.40 -1.79
CA VAL A 56 5.31 3.73 -0.49
C VAL A 56 6.49 4.30 0.31
N ASN A 57 7.65 4.47 -0.32
CA ASN A 57 8.83 5.02 0.35
C ASN A 57 8.60 6.45 0.84
N VAL A 58 7.99 7.32 0.02
CA VAL A 58 7.66 8.70 0.42
C VAL A 58 6.65 8.72 1.57
N LEU A 59 5.62 7.86 1.53
CA LEU A 59 4.64 7.76 2.60
C LEU A 59 5.26 7.25 3.91
N ALA A 60 6.15 6.26 3.83
CA ALA A 60 6.88 5.74 4.99
C ALA A 60 7.75 6.82 5.64
N GLU A 61 8.46 7.63 4.86
CA GLU A 61 9.24 8.77 5.38
C GLU A 61 8.35 9.80 6.08
N ARG A 62 7.21 10.18 5.45
CA ARG A 62 6.25 11.11 6.04
C ARG A 62 5.63 10.58 7.31
N TYR A 63 5.26 9.30 7.32
CA TYR A 63 4.72 8.63 8.50
C TYR A 63 5.74 8.64 9.65
N GLY A 64 7.02 8.35 9.37
CA GLY A 64 8.09 8.43 10.36
C GLY A 64 8.24 9.82 10.99
N LYS A 65 8.08 10.90 10.19
CA LYS A 65 8.10 12.28 10.70
C LYS A 65 6.93 12.55 11.65
N VAL A 66 5.72 12.19 11.24
CA VAL A 66 4.51 12.35 12.07
C VAL A 66 4.62 11.54 13.36
N GLU A 67 5.16 10.32 13.29
CA GLU A 67 5.34 9.49 14.49
C GLU A 67 6.38 10.07 15.46
N ALA A 68 7.46 10.67 14.94
CA ALA A 68 8.44 11.39 15.76
C ALA A 68 7.82 12.62 16.43
N GLU A 69 7.04 13.41 15.70
CA GLU A 69 6.30 14.56 16.24
C GLU A 69 5.30 14.13 17.32
N ASN A 70 4.55 13.05 17.07
CA ASN A 70 3.64 12.46 18.05
C ASN A 70 4.39 12.00 19.31
N ALA A 71 5.59 11.41 19.18
CA ALA A 71 6.39 11.00 20.32
C ALA A 71 6.82 12.19 21.18
N VAL A 72 7.22 13.31 20.55
CA VAL A 72 7.55 14.56 21.25
C VAL A 72 6.33 15.11 21.99
N LEU A 73 5.18 15.22 21.32
CA LEU A 73 3.94 15.72 21.93
C LEU A 73 3.49 14.85 23.11
N ARG A 74 3.66 13.53 23.02
CA ARG A 74 3.36 12.60 24.12
C ARG A 74 4.29 12.82 25.33
N ALA A 75 5.59 13.05 25.08
CA ALA A 75 6.54 13.34 26.15
C ALA A 75 6.23 14.67 26.84
N GLU A 76 5.88 15.71 26.07
CA GLU A 76 5.45 17.00 26.60
C GLU A 76 4.16 16.88 27.42
N ALA A 77 3.15 16.17 26.91
CA ALA A 77 1.91 15.91 27.62
C ALA A 77 2.16 15.18 28.96
N ALA A 78 3.03 14.16 28.96
CA ALA A 78 3.40 13.45 30.18
C ALA A 78 4.12 14.36 31.18
N GLN A 79 5.02 15.23 30.71
CA GLN A 79 5.70 16.20 31.58
C GLN A 79 4.72 17.20 32.21
N LEU A 80 3.78 17.73 31.42
CA LEU A 80 2.77 18.65 31.91
C LEU A 80 1.83 17.98 32.90
N ALA A 81 1.44 16.73 32.66
CA ALA A 81 0.62 15.95 33.58
C ALA A 81 1.31 15.74 34.92
N GLU A 82 2.61 15.43 34.94
CA GLU A 82 3.37 15.26 36.19
C GLU A 82 3.51 16.58 36.96
N ARG A 83 3.72 17.70 36.25
CA ARG A 83 3.74 19.04 36.86
C ARG A 83 2.40 19.39 37.49
N LEU A 84 1.30 19.10 36.81
CA LEU A 84 -0.03 19.33 37.35
C LEU A 84 -0.30 18.45 38.57
N LYS A 85 0.05 17.16 38.51
CA LYS A 85 -0.08 16.24 39.66
C LYS A 85 0.70 16.77 40.87
N SER A 86 1.90 17.29 40.65
CA SER A 86 2.71 17.91 41.70
C SER A 86 1.99 19.15 42.28
N ALA A 87 1.45 20.03 41.44
CA ALA A 87 0.67 21.19 41.87
C ALA A 87 -0.57 20.78 42.68
N ASN A 88 -1.34 19.80 42.19
CA ASN A 88 -2.53 19.27 42.86
C ASN A 88 -2.17 18.67 44.23
N MET A 89 -1.02 18.00 44.36
CA MET A 89 -0.52 17.51 45.66
C MET A 89 -0.29 18.66 46.66
N TYR A 90 0.31 19.78 46.23
CA TYR A 90 0.48 20.94 47.09
C TYR A 90 -0.85 21.59 47.49
N LEU A 91 -1.81 21.67 46.57
CA LEU A 91 -3.15 22.20 46.87
C LEU A 91 -3.89 21.32 47.88
N SER A 92 -3.79 20.00 47.75
CA SER A 92 -4.36 19.04 48.71
C SER A 92 -3.73 19.22 50.10
N LEU A 93 -2.41 19.39 50.19
CA LEU A 93 -1.75 19.69 51.47
C LEU A 93 -2.24 21.02 52.07
N PHE A 94 -2.39 22.06 51.24
CA PHE A 94 -2.89 23.35 51.70
C PHE A 94 -4.32 23.25 52.25
N GLU A 95 -5.21 22.49 51.60
CA GLU A 95 -6.56 22.23 52.10
C GLU A 95 -6.53 21.58 53.49
N VAL A 96 -5.67 20.57 53.69
CA VAL A 96 -5.51 19.90 55.00
C VAL A 96 -5.01 20.86 56.08
N VAL A 97 -4.07 21.75 55.76
CA VAL A 97 -3.47 22.66 56.74
C VAL A 97 -4.35 23.86 57.05
N SER A 98 -5.01 24.44 56.04
CA SER A 98 -5.80 25.67 56.16
C SER A 98 -7.29 25.41 56.48
N GLY A 99 -7.78 24.19 56.24
CA GLY A 99 -9.19 23.84 56.30
C GLY A 99 -10.05 24.45 55.19
N VAL A 100 -9.43 25.13 54.22
CA VAL A 100 -10.11 25.71 53.06
C VAL A 100 -10.19 24.65 51.97
N LYS A 101 -11.41 24.25 51.61
CA LYS A 101 -11.67 23.27 50.55
C LYS A 101 -11.15 23.79 49.21
N MET A 102 -10.35 22.98 48.52
CA MET A 102 -9.84 23.30 47.18
C MET A 102 -10.58 22.46 46.13
N ASP A 103 -11.18 23.08 45.13
CA ASP A 103 -11.81 22.36 44.01
C ASP A 103 -10.74 21.91 42.99
N ILE A 104 -10.12 20.75 43.25
CA ILE A 104 -9.09 20.16 42.38
C ILE A 104 -9.77 19.24 41.35
N GLU A 105 -9.85 19.67 40.08
CA GLU A 105 -10.33 18.80 38.99
C GLU A 105 -9.24 17.79 38.58
N GLU A 106 -9.57 16.50 38.57
CA GLU A 106 -8.71 15.45 38.01
C GLU A 106 -8.74 15.51 36.47
N ILE A 107 -7.59 15.65 35.82
CA ILE A 107 -7.53 15.55 34.36
C ILE A 107 -7.79 14.09 33.94
N PRO A 108 -8.74 13.84 33.03
CA PRO A 108 -9.03 12.50 32.54
C PRO A 108 -7.83 11.80 31.87
N ASP A 109 -7.68 10.49 32.13
CA ASP A 109 -6.69 9.56 31.56
C ASP A 109 -6.56 9.53 30.00
N PRO A 110 -7.57 9.90 29.19
CA PRO A 110 -7.44 9.98 27.73
C PRO A 110 -6.31 10.89 27.22
N PHE A 111 -5.79 11.83 28.03
CA PHE A 111 -4.61 12.64 27.68
C PHE A 111 -3.28 11.90 27.89
N LEU A 112 -3.26 10.89 28.76
CA LEU A 112 -2.09 10.07 29.05
C LEU A 112 -1.99 8.88 28.08
N ARG A 113 -3.13 8.40 27.56
CA ARG A 113 -3.20 7.27 26.62
C ARG A 113 -4.23 7.47 25.50
N PRO A 114 -4.10 8.48 24.64
CA PRO A 114 -5.17 8.83 23.71
C PRO A 114 -5.36 7.77 22.60
N TRP A 115 -4.30 7.04 22.27
CA TRP A 115 -4.28 6.04 21.19
C TRP A 115 -3.27 4.93 21.52
N LEU A 116 -3.54 4.10 22.51
CA LEU A 116 -2.80 2.84 22.66
C LEU A 116 -3.14 1.97 21.42
N PRO A 117 -2.16 1.62 20.57
CA PRO A 117 -2.42 0.59 19.58
C PRO A 117 -2.76 -0.70 20.32
N VAL A 118 -3.81 -1.40 19.87
CA VAL A 118 -4.27 -2.68 20.45
C VAL A 118 -3.17 -3.77 20.43
N CYS A 119 -2.05 -3.53 19.75
CA CYS A 119 -0.95 -4.48 19.65
C CYS A 119 0.39 -3.86 20.04
N THR A 120 0.89 -4.21 21.22
CA THR A 120 2.32 -4.10 21.60
C THR A 120 3.09 -5.40 21.28
N ALA A 121 2.45 -6.37 20.62
CA ALA A 121 3.10 -7.59 20.17
C ALA A 121 3.79 -7.35 18.83
N GLN A 122 5.11 -7.13 18.90
CA GLN A 122 6.10 -7.47 17.87
C GLN A 122 5.71 -7.14 16.42
N ILE A 123 6.12 -5.95 15.97
CA ILE A 123 6.16 -5.53 14.56
C ILE A 123 6.86 -6.59 13.65
N ASN A 124 7.67 -7.49 14.23
CA ASN A 124 8.35 -8.55 13.49
C ASN A 124 7.53 -9.86 13.29
N GLN A 125 6.22 -9.88 13.53
CA GLN A 125 5.37 -11.06 13.28
C GLN A 125 4.14 -10.83 12.41
N CYS A 126 3.92 -9.63 11.87
CA CYS A 126 2.83 -9.41 10.92
C CYS A 126 3.33 -9.61 9.48
N ASN A 127 3.29 -10.86 9.00
CA ASN A 127 3.16 -11.15 7.57
C ASN A 127 1.68 -10.95 7.21
N CYS A 128 1.34 -9.81 6.63
CA CYS A 128 0.11 -9.60 5.86
C CYS A 128 0.49 -9.07 4.49
#